data_AF-A0A3B8UBY2-F1
#
_entry.id   AF-A0A3B8UBY2-F1
#
_cell.length_a   1.000
_cell.length_b   1.000
_cell.length_c   1.000
_cell.angle_alpha   90.00
_cell.angle_beta   90.00
_cell.angle_gamma   90.00
#
_symmetry.space_group_name_H-M   'P 1'
#
loop_
_entity.id
_entity.type
_entity.pdbx_description
1 polymer ?
#
loop_
_entity_poly.entity_id
_entity_poly.type
_entity_poly.pdbx_seq_one_letter_code
_entity_poly.pdbx_strand_id
1 'polypeptide(L)'
;MTMIRRLSELALALYLGLSILLVASGVQAQTTTTFATGFNSPSGIAFDAASNLYIAIVGDNAVSEVTLPASPPPPPPTSRP
;
A
#
# COMPACT_ATOMS: atom_id res chain seq x y z
N MET A 1 7.36 -45.39 25.83
CA MET A 1 6.84 -45.07 24.48
C MET A 1 5.83 -43.90 24.46
N THR A 2 5.11 -43.62 25.55
CA THR A 2 4.08 -42.55 25.63
C THR A 2 4.63 -41.16 25.90
N MET A 3 5.70 -41.03 26.71
CA MET A 3 6.30 -39.73 27.04
C MET A 3 6.80 -38.97 25.80
N ILE A 4 7.46 -39.67 24.88
CA ILE A 4 8.03 -39.06 23.66
C ILE A 4 6.94 -38.56 22.70
N ARG A 5 5.78 -39.23 22.66
CA ARG A 5 4.63 -38.86 21.82
C ARG A 5 3.95 -37.59 22.33
N ARG A 6 3.80 -37.47 23.65
CA ARG A 6 3.30 -36.25 24.29
C ARG A 6 4.24 -35.07 24.10
N LEU A 7 5.54 -35.31 24.15
CA LEU A 7 6.56 -34.28 23.92
C LEU A 7 6.53 -33.75 22.47
N SER A 8 6.37 -34.62 21.48
CA SER A 8 6.25 -34.20 20.06
C SER A 8 4.95 -33.45 19.75
N GLU A 9 3.84 -33.82 20.40
CA GLU A 9 2.57 -33.10 20.27
C GLU A 9 2.66 -31.66 20.81
N LEU A 10 3.29 -31.49 21.98
CA LEU A 10 3.50 -30.17 22.58
C LEU A 10 4.44 -29.29 21.74
N ALA A 11 5.52 -29.86 21.22
CA ALA A 11 6.44 -29.12 20.35
C ALA A 11 5.74 -28.64 19.06
N LEU A 12 4.91 -29.48 18.46
CA LEU A 12 4.14 -29.12 17.27
C LEU A 12 3.06 -28.05 17.59
N ALA A 13 2.37 -28.18 18.72
CA ALA A 13 1.37 -27.20 19.15
C ALA A 13 1.99 -25.82 19.43
N LEU A 14 3.17 -25.78 20.05
CA LEU A 14 3.90 -24.53 20.27
C LEU A 14 4.39 -23.94 18.95
N TYR A 15 4.92 -24.74 18.02
CA TYR A 15 5.38 -24.27 16.72
C TYR A 15 4.25 -23.71 15.85
N LEU A 16 3.11 -24.42 15.78
CA LEU A 16 1.92 -23.97 15.05
C LEU A 16 1.29 -22.73 15.70
N GLY A 17 1.17 -22.69 17.02
CA GLY A 17 0.59 -21.53 17.73
C GLY A 17 1.42 -20.26 17.61
N LEU A 18 2.76 -20.36 17.73
CA LEU A 18 3.66 -19.21 17.65
C LEU A 18 3.73 -18.62 16.24
N SER A 19 3.72 -19.47 15.21
CA SER A 19 3.76 -19.03 13.80
C SER A 19 2.46 -18.35 13.37
N ILE A 20 1.30 -18.86 13.81
CA ILE A 20 0.00 -18.20 13.62
C ILE A 20 -0.03 -16.84 14.32
N LEU A 21 0.43 -16.77 15.58
CA LEU A 21 0.49 -15.52 16.35
C LEU A 21 1.42 -14.48 15.69
N LEU A 22 2.57 -14.91 15.16
CA LEU A 22 3.51 -14.04 14.47
C LEU A 22 2.91 -13.46 13.16
N VAL A 23 2.24 -14.27 12.34
CA VAL A 23 1.60 -13.82 11.09
C VAL A 23 0.41 -12.89 11.36
N ALA A 24 -0.31 -13.07 12.47
CA ALA A 24 -1.43 -12.21 12.86
C ALA A 24 -1.01 -10.79 13.28
N SER A 25 0.30 -10.53 13.51
CA SER A 25 0.82 -9.23 13.95
C SER A 25 0.56 -8.09 12.95
N GLY A 26 0.21 -8.40 11.69
CA GLY A 26 -0.34 -7.43 10.74
C GLY A 26 0.56 -6.23 10.42
N VAL A 27 1.83 -6.23 10.82
CA VAL A 27 2.78 -5.13 10.60
C VAL A 27 3.10 -5.07 9.11
N GLN A 28 2.30 -4.32 8.38
CA GLN A 28 2.57 -3.95 7.00
C GLN A 28 3.41 -2.68 7.03
N ALA A 29 4.57 -2.71 6.36
CA ALA A 29 5.37 -1.52 6.17
C ALA A 29 4.59 -0.53 5.30
N GLN A 30 4.28 0.64 5.84
CA GLN A 30 3.64 1.70 5.07
C GLN A 30 4.68 2.32 4.12
N THR A 31 4.46 2.17 2.82
CA THR A 31 5.27 2.84 1.80
C THR A 31 4.57 4.12 1.38
N THR A 32 5.19 5.26 1.68
CA THR A 32 4.73 6.57 1.20
C THR A 32 5.30 6.82 -0.19
N THR A 33 4.45 7.19 -1.14
CA THR A 33 4.87 7.61 -2.49
C THR A 33 4.32 8.99 -2.78
N THR A 34 5.02 9.74 -3.65
CA THR A 34 4.55 11.04 -4.12
C THR A 34 3.45 10.81 -5.15
N PHE A 35 2.25 11.33 -4.88
CA PHE A 35 1.11 11.18 -5.80
C PHE A 35 1.07 12.29 -6.86
N ALA A 36 1.30 13.54 -6.48
CA ALA A 36 1.32 14.69 -7.38
C ALA A 36 2.21 15.83 -6.83
N THR A 37 2.73 16.69 -7.70
CA THR A 37 3.61 17.83 -7.36
C THR A 37 3.25 19.06 -8.20
N GLY A 38 3.82 20.23 -7.88
CA GLY A 38 3.68 21.44 -8.70
C GLY A 38 2.57 22.42 -8.29
N PHE A 39 1.98 22.26 -7.10
CA PHE A 39 0.92 23.14 -6.59
C PHE A 39 1.49 24.23 -5.66
N ASN A 40 1.03 25.47 -5.83
CA ASN A 40 1.47 26.59 -5.01
C ASN A 40 0.51 26.86 -3.83
N SER A 41 0.92 26.52 -2.61
CA SER A 41 0.07 26.63 -1.40
C SER A 41 -1.27 25.86 -1.50
N PRO A 42 -1.22 24.51 -1.64
CA PRO A 42 -2.43 23.69 -1.52
C PRO A 42 -3.03 23.81 -0.12
N SER A 43 -4.35 23.92 -0.05
CA SER A 43 -5.11 24.14 1.20
C SER A 43 -6.06 23.01 1.54
N GLY A 44 -6.44 22.19 0.56
CA GLY A 44 -7.36 21.08 0.74
C GLY A 44 -7.28 20.08 -0.40
N ILE A 45 -7.63 18.83 -0.10
CA ILE A 45 -7.68 17.73 -1.06
C ILE A 45 -8.97 16.90 -0.86
N ALA A 46 -9.52 16.37 -1.95
CA ALA A 46 -10.66 15.47 -1.92
C ALA A 46 -10.58 14.45 -3.06
N PHE A 47 -11.08 13.23 -2.82
CA PHE A 47 -11.22 12.21 -3.86
C PHE A 47 -12.68 12.08 -4.30
N ASP A 48 -12.91 11.80 -5.58
CA ASP A 48 -14.24 11.39 -6.06
C ASP A 48 -14.36 9.85 -6.19
N ALA A 49 -15.56 9.38 -6.52
CA ALA A 49 -15.85 7.96 -6.72
C ALA A 49 -15.15 7.36 -7.95
N ALA A 50 -14.68 8.21 -8.88
CA ALA A 50 -13.91 7.80 -10.06
C ALA A 50 -12.40 7.75 -9.78
N SER A 51 -11.97 7.96 -8.52
CA SER A 51 -10.57 8.00 -8.10
C SER A 51 -9.77 9.16 -8.69
N ASN A 52 -10.44 10.27 -9.02
CA ASN A 52 -9.76 11.54 -9.29
C ASN A 52 -9.44 12.24 -7.97
N LEU A 53 -8.30 12.93 -7.93
CA LEU A 53 -7.89 13.78 -6.81
C LEU A 53 -8.11 15.25 -7.18
N TYR A 54 -8.86 15.97 -6.37
CA TYR A 54 -9.08 17.41 -6.48
C TYR A 54 -8.25 18.13 -5.42
N ILE A 55 -7.56 19.19 -5.82
CA ILE A 55 -6.65 19.96 -4.98
C ILE A 55 -7.05 21.42 -5.02
N ALA A 56 -7.41 22.00 -3.87
CA ALA A 56 -7.73 23.41 -3.73
C ALA A 56 -6.45 24.22 -3.48
N ILE A 57 -6.18 25.18 -4.35
CA ILE A 57 -4.94 25.96 -4.38
C ILE A 57 -5.27 27.41 -4.03
N VAL A 58 -4.88 27.84 -2.82
CA VAL A 58 -5.20 29.21 -2.35
C VAL A 58 -4.34 30.25 -3.04
N GLY A 59 -3.08 29.94 -3.36
CA GLY A 59 -2.20 30.88 -4.05
C GLY A 59 -2.69 31.26 -5.44
N ASP A 60 -3.39 30.34 -6.11
CA ASP A 60 -3.82 30.48 -7.50
C ASP A 60 -5.33 30.66 -7.64
N ASN A 61 -6.08 30.73 -6.53
CA ASN A 61 -7.54 30.76 -6.48
C ASN A 61 -8.19 29.69 -7.39
N ALA A 62 -7.61 28.50 -7.45
CA ALA A 62 -7.94 27.47 -8.41
C ALA A 62 -8.20 26.11 -7.74
N VAL A 63 -8.89 25.24 -8.47
CA VAL A 63 -9.01 23.81 -8.15
C VAL A 63 -8.41 23.03 -9.29
N SER A 64 -7.42 22.18 -9.01
CA SER A 64 -6.80 21.28 -9.98
C SER A 64 -7.28 19.85 -9.79
N GLU A 65 -7.59 19.18 -10.89
CA GLU A 65 -7.95 17.77 -10.93
C GLU A 65 -6.74 16.93 -11.40
N VAL A 66 -6.47 15.84 -10.68
CA VAL A 66 -5.46 14.84 -11.02
C VAL A 66 -6.17 13.52 -11.25
N THR A 67 -6.32 13.16 -12.51
CA THR A 67 -6.83 11.86 -12.95
C THR A 67 -5.67 10.89 -13.12
N LEU A 68 -5.77 9.70 -12.54
CA LEU A 68 -4.82 8.63 -12.82
C LEU A 68 -5.02 8.18 -14.29
N PRO A 69 -3.97 8.07 -15.11
CA PRO A 69 -4.11 7.34 -16.36
C PRO A 69 -4.54 5.90 -16.00
N ALA A 70 -5.56 5.37 -16.68
CA ALA A 70 -6.15 4.06 -16.41
C ALA A 70 -5.17 2.86 -16.49
N SER A 71 -3.92 3.12 -16.83
CA SER A 71 -2.80 2.21 -16.89
C SER A 71 -1.50 3.02 -16.85
N PRO A 72 -0.40 2.54 -16.25
CA PRO A 72 0.91 3.11 -16.51
C PRO A 72 1.13 3.12 -18.04
N PRO A 73 1.71 4.19 -18.61
CA PRO A 73 1.98 4.24 -20.04
C PRO A 73 2.73 2.96 -20.44
N PRO A 74 2.37 2.31 -21.57
CA PRO A 74 3.05 1.10 -22.01
C PRO A 74 4.56 1.35 -22.02
N PRO A 75 5.38 0.39 -21.58
CA PRO A 75 6.83 0.57 -21.60
C PRO A 75 7.24 1.00 -23.02
N PRO A 76 8.16 1.98 -23.16
CA PRO A 76 8.62 2.40 -24.48
C PRO A 76 9.05 1.18 -25.27
N PRO A 77 8.76 1.10 -26.59
CA PRO A 77 9.14 -0.03 -27.40
C PRO A 77 10.64 -0.23 -27.23
N THR A 78 11.03 -1.38 -26.66
CA THR A 78 12.43 -1.75 -26.62
C THR A 78 12.85 -1.93 -28.07
N SER A 79 13.68 -1.02 -28.57
CA SER A 79 14.38 -1.21 -29.83
C SER A 79 15.27 -2.44 -29.66
N ARG A 80 14.76 -3.62 -30.03
CA ARG A 80 15.56 -4.84 -30.11
C ARG A 80 16.60 -4.61 -31.21
N PRO A 81 17.90 -4.84 -30.93
CA PRO A 81 18.96 -4.64 -31.91
C PRO A 81 18.85 -5.61 -33.09
#